data_AF-A0A8C5T9L1-F1
#
_entry.id   AF-A0A8C5T9L1-F1
#
_cell.length_a   1.000
_cell.length_b   1.000
_cell.length_c   1.000
_cell.angle_alpha   90.00
_cell.angle_beta   90.00
_cell.angle_gamma   90.00
#
_symmetry.space_group_name_H-M   'P 1'
#
loop_
_entity.id
_entity.type
_entity.pdbx_description
1 polymer ?
#
loop_
_entity_poly.entity_id
_entity_poly.type
_entity_poly.pdbx_seq_one_letter_code
_entity_poly.pdbx_strand_id
1 'polypeptide(L)'
;MAVYWCTEVIPLAVTSLMPVVFFPLLGVQSSKSVCLQYLNDTNMLFVGGLIVAISVEQWNLHKRIALRVLLILGVKPALLMLGFMIVTAFLSMWISNTATTAMMVPIVQAVLDQMDSTEYDVTMMEQATGQTNTVIELEEKSTAESTAVHGNGQVPDDPKVSEEKNMRKRICKGMTLCVCYAASIGGTATLTGTGPNMVLKGQMNQLYPNNNDIVNFASWFGFAFPNMILMLVLAWLWLQCSFMGLNFKKSWGCGTERTAKEKAAYDVLKAEMKKLGPISYAEFNVLFMFVLLVLLWFSRHPGFVKGWATRLFPEGENSLKQLTDLPGWAGLSTVHAHVCYPHFSVMCICPMGSHATGDKVSSLS
;
A
#
# COMPACT_ATOMS: atom_id res chain seq x y z
N MET A 1 -23.36 -19.32 2.01
CA MET A 1 -22.50 -18.17 1.61
C MET A 1 -22.05 -17.34 2.79
N ALA A 2 -22.94 -16.74 3.60
CA ALA A 2 -22.53 -15.91 4.75
C ALA A 2 -21.56 -16.63 5.71
N VAL A 3 -21.86 -17.88 6.09
CA VAL A 3 -20.98 -18.69 6.95
C VAL A 3 -19.58 -18.84 6.33
N TYR A 4 -19.47 -19.10 5.02
CA TYR A 4 -18.18 -19.29 4.35
C TYR A 4 -17.34 -18.01 4.33
N TRP A 5 -17.98 -16.85 4.13
CA TRP A 5 -17.30 -15.55 4.22
C TRP A 5 -16.84 -15.23 5.65
N CYS A 6 -17.63 -15.56 6.67
CA CYS A 6 -17.26 -15.26 8.06
C CYS A 6 -16.25 -16.26 8.65
N THR A 7 -16.27 -17.51 8.22
CA THR A 7 -15.42 -18.60 8.78
C THR A 7 -14.15 -18.83 7.97
N GLU A 8 -14.04 -18.29 6.76
CA GLU A 8 -12.89 -18.43 5.86
C GLU A 8 -12.42 -19.89 5.67
N VAL A 9 -13.35 -20.86 5.73
CA VAL A 9 -13.04 -22.30 5.62
C VAL A 9 -12.34 -22.67 4.30
N ILE A 10 -12.61 -21.90 3.24
CA ILE A 10 -11.93 -21.99 1.95
C ILE A 10 -11.53 -20.59 1.48
N PRO A 11 -10.50 -20.45 0.61
CA PRO A 11 -10.00 -19.15 0.17
C PRO A 11 -11.12 -18.25 -0.37
N LEU A 12 -11.07 -16.96 -0.04
CA LEU A 12 -12.10 -15.97 -0.40
C LEU A 12 -12.39 -15.93 -1.91
N ALA A 13 -11.37 -16.16 -2.75
CA ALA A 13 -11.53 -16.25 -4.20
C ALA A 13 -12.35 -17.47 -4.66
N VAL A 14 -12.24 -18.61 -3.97
CA VAL A 14 -13.07 -19.79 -4.26
C VAL A 14 -14.49 -19.54 -3.77
N THR A 15 -14.61 -18.94 -2.57
CA THR A 15 -15.92 -18.56 -2.01
C THR A 15 -16.65 -17.57 -2.91
N SER A 16 -15.96 -16.62 -3.53
CA SER A 16 -16.57 -15.65 -4.43
C SER A 16 -16.99 -16.27 -5.78
N LEU A 17 -16.43 -17.40 -6.20
CA LEU A 17 -16.80 -18.11 -7.44
C LEU A 17 -17.92 -19.15 -7.26
N MET A 18 -18.22 -19.55 -6.01
CA MET A 18 -19.31 -20.48 -5.72
C MET A 18 -20.67 -20.14 -6.37
N PRO A 19 -21.12 -18.86 -6.48
CA PRO A 19 -22.37 -18.53 -7.17
C PRO A 19 -22.40 -18.96 -8.64
N VAL A 20 -21.25 -18.93 -9.34
CA VAL A 20 -21.14 -19.36 -10.76
C VAL A 20 -21.56 -20.81 -10.96
N VAL A 21 -21.30 -21.66 -9.96
CA VAL A 21 -21.62 -23.09 -10.01
C VAL A 21 -23.00 -23.37 -9.40
N PHE A 22 -23.27 -22.82 -8.21
CA PHE A 22 -24.49 -23.15 -7.47
C PHE A 22 -25.75 -22.50 -8.03
N PHE A 23 -25.69 -21.28 -8.57
CA PHE A 23 -26.91 -20.62 -9.08
C PHE A 23 -27.49 -21.33 -10.30
N PRO A 24 -26.68 -21.76 -11.29
CA PRO A 24 -27.18 -22.57 -12.40
C PRO A 24 -27.62 -23.96 -11.96
N LEU A 25 -26.87 -24.61 -11.05
CA LEU A 25 -27.18 -25.96 -10.57
C LEU A 25 -28.49 -26.02 -9.78
N LEU A 26 -28.82 -24.97 -9.03
CA LEU A 26 -30.07 -24.84 -8.28
C LEU A 26 -31.21 -24.22 -9.12
N GLY A 27 -30.97 -23.89 -10.40
CA GLY A 27 -31.97 -23.31 -11.29
C GLY A 27 -32.38 -21.86 -10.96
N VAL A 28 -31.59 -21.14 -10.17
CA VAL A 28 -31.90 -19.76 -9.74
C VAL A 28 -31.64 -18.74 -10.84
N GLN A 29 -30.50 -18.87 -11.55
CA GLN A 29 -30.11 -17.93 -12.61
C GLN A 29 -29.25 -18.65 -13.67
N SER A 30 -29.33 -18.20 -14.93
CA SER A 30 -28.53 -18.76 -16.02
C SER A 30 -27.02 -18.50 -15.83
N SER A 31 -26.17 -19.45 -16.24
CA SER A 31 -24.71 -19.31 -16.13
C SER A 31 -24.19 -18.07 -16.85
N LYS A 32 -24.76 -17.72 -18.00
CA LYS A 32 -24.38 -16.52 -18.77
C LYS A 32 -24.58 -15.25 -17.95
N SER A 33 -25.74 -15.10 -17.32
CA SER A 33 -26.07 -13.92 -16.51
C SER A 33 -25.19 -13.82 -15.26
N VAL A 34 -24.86 -14.95 -14.63
CA VAL A 34 -24.00 -14.98 -13.43
C VAL A 34 -22.56 -14.61 -13.79
N CYS A 35 -22.01 -15.17 -14.87
CA CYS A 35 -20.65 -14.86 -15.31
C CYS A 35 -20.48 -13.37 -15.69
N LEU A 36 -21.49 -12.75 -16.31
CA LEU A 36 -21.44 -11.33 -16.68
C LEU A 36 -21.28 -10.41 -15.45
N GLN A 37 -21.78 -10.80 -14.28
CA GLN A 37 -21.61 -10.01 -13.05
C GLN A 37 -20.15 -9.93 -12.56
N TYR A 38 -19.27 -10.82 -13.02
CA TYR A 38 -17.84 -10.76 -12.71
C TYR A 38 -17.08 -9.79 -13.60
N LEU A 39 -17.63 -9.40 -14.76
CA LEU A 39 -16.99 -8.53 -15.75
C LEU A 39 -17.50 -7.08 -15.69
N ASN A 40 -18.04 -6.65 -14.54
CA ASN A 40 -18.51 -5.29 -14.36
C ASN A 40 -17.37 -4.25 -14.44
N ASP A 41 -17.67 -3.03 -14.90
CA ASP A 41 -16.71 -1.92 -15.07
C ASP A 41 -15.90 -1.62 -13.81
N THR A 42 -16.50 -1.80 -12.63
CA THR A 42 -15.84 -1.62 -11.34
C THR A 42 -14.72 -2.65 -11.13
N ASN A 43 -14.93 -3.91 -11.52
CA ASN A 43 -13.89 -4.94 -11.45
C ASN A 43 -12.77 -4.65 -12.44
N MET A 44 -13.10 -4.14 -13.64
CA MET A 44 -12.09 -3.73 -14.64
C MET A 44 -11.25 -2.54 -14.15
N LEU A 45 -11.88 -1.56 -13.49
CA LEU A 45 -11.17 -0.46 -12.84
C LEU A 45 -10.23 -0.98 -11.74
N PHE A 46 -10.66 -1.97 -10.96
CA PHE A 46 -9.84 -2.58 -9.92
C PHE A 46 -8.62 -3.30 -10.50
N VAL A 47 -8.81 -4.13 -11.53
CA VAL A 47 -7.72 -4.82 -12.25
C VAL A 47 -6.73 -3.81 -12.83
N GLY A 48 -7.20 -2.75 -13.50
CA GLY A 48 -6.35 -1.67 -14.01
C GLY A 48 -5.56 -0.97 -12.91
N GLY A 49 -6.19 -0.68 -11.77
CA GLY A 49 -5.52 -0.11 -10.60
C GLY A 49 -4.42 -1.01 -10.04
N LEU A 50 -4.66 -2.33 -9.95
CA LEU A 50 -3.66 -3.30 -9.51
C LEU A 50 -2.46 -3.39 -10.46
N ILE A 51 -2.69 -3.40 -11.77
CA ILE A 51 -1.60 -3.43 -12.76
C ILE A 51 -0.70 -2.20 -12.62
N VAL A 52 -1.29 -1.02 -12.42
CA VAL A 52 -0.55 0.22 -12.21
C VAL A 52 0.22 0.18 -10.89
N ALA A 53 -0.40 -0.29 -9.81
CA ALA A 53 0.26 -0.46 -8.51
C ALA A 53 1.47 -1.40 -8.61
N ILE A 54 1.31 -2.57 -9.25
CA ILE A 54 2.38 -3.54 -9.49
C ILE A 54 3.49 -2.92 -10.34
N SER A 55 3.15 -2.10 -11.34
CA SER A 55 4.16 -1.41 -12.16
C SER A 55 5.00 -0.43 -11.33
N VAL A 56 4.36 0.34 -10.44
CA VAL A 56 5.05 1.25 -9.50
C VAL A 56 5.90 0.47 -8.48
N GLU A 57 5.46 -0.73 -8.10
CA GLU A 57 6.18 -1.64 -7.21
C GLU A 57 7.43 -2.21 -7.86
N GLN A 58 7.31 -2.78 -9.06
CA GLN A 58 8.39 -3.45 -9.78
C GLN A 58 9.60 -2.55 -10.03
N TRP A 59 9.37 -1.25 -10.25
CA TRP A 59 10.42 -0.27 -10.49
C TRP A 59 10.91 0.44 -9.21
N ASN A 60 10.47 0.00 -8.02
CA ASN A 60 10.86 0.57 -6.72
C ASN A 60 10.60 2.09 -6.59
N LEU A 61 9.72 2.64 -7.42
CA LEU A 61 9.42 4.07 -7.47
C LEU A 61 8.80 4.54 -6.15
N HIS A 62 7.89 3.74 -5.59
CA HIS A 62 7.29 3.96 -4.27
C HIS A 62 8.36 4.05 -3.16
N LYS A 63 9.39 3.19 -3.16
CA LYS A 63 10.48 3.20 -2.17
C LYS A 63 11.31 4.49 -2.27
N ARG A 64 11.59 4.95 -3.50
CA ARG A 64 12.27 6.24 -3.73
C ARG A 64 11.47 7.42 -3.21
N ILE A 65 10.17 7.48 -3.49
CA ILE A 65 9.29 8.54 -2.99
C ILE A 65 9.25 8.50 -1.47
N ALA A 66 9.10 7.31 -0.89
CA ALA A 66 8.99 7.13 0.54
C ALA A 66 10.21 7.63 1.31
N LEU A 67 11.39 7.19 0.90
CA LEU A 67 12.64 7.58 1.54
C LEU A 67 12.95 9.07 1.35
N ARG A 68 12.60 9.68 0.20
CA ARG A 68 12.74 11.13 0.00
C ARG A 68 11.89 11.92 1.00
N VAL A 69 10.64 11.52 1.22
CA VAL A 69 9.75 12.21 2.16
C VAL A 69 10.25 12.04 3.60
N LEU A 70 10.71 10.84 3.98
CA LEU A 70 11.30 10.60 5.30
C LEU A 70 12.55 11.46 5.56
N LEU A 71 13.41 11.65 4.55
CA LEU A 71 14.58 12.53 4.66
C LEU A 71 14.23 14.01 4.82
N ILE A 72 13.06 14.45 4.33
CA ILE A 72 12.58 15.84 4.45
C ILE A 72 11.98 16.10 5.84
N LEU A 73 11.18 15.17 6.37
CA LEU A 73 10.45 15.35 7.64
C LEU A 73 11.35 15.29 8.88
N GLY A 74 12.55 14.71 8.76
CA GLY A 74 13.54 14.65 9.82
C GLY A 74 13.46 13.39 10.68
N VAL A 75 14.37 13.32 11.66
CA VAL A 75 14.76 12.08 12.36
C VAL A 75 14.44 12.07 13.87
N LYS A 76 13.70 13.06 14.35
CA LYS A 76 13.16 13.06 15.72
C LYS A 76 12.13 11.94 15.86
N PRO A 77 12.11 11.14 16.94
CA PRO A 77 11.19 10.00 17.07
C PRO A 77 9.72 10.31 16.77
N ALA A 78 9.20 11.46 17.23
CA ALA A 78 7.82 11.88 16.98
C ALA A 78 7.56 12.30 15.52
N LEU A 79 8.50 13.04 14.91
CA LEU A 79 8.43 13.47 13.50
C LEU A 79 8.70 12.29 12.55
N LEU A 80 9.54 11.35 12.96
CA LEU A 80 9.84 10.13 12.26
C LEU A 80 8.62 9.21 12.22
N MET A 81 7.90 9.07 13.35
CA MET A 81 6.61 8.37 13.38
C MET A 81 5.59 9.05 12.47
N LEU A 82 5.47 10.39 12.54
CA LEU A 82 4.61 11.15 11.64
C LEU A 82 5.00 10.93 10.17
N GLY A 83 6.29 10.91 9.87
CA GLY A 83 6.79 10.67 8.52
C GLY A 83 6.47 9.27 8.03
N PHE A 84 6.69 8.24 8.84
CA PHE A 84 6.25 6.89 8.49
C PHE A 84 4.75 6.84 8.25
N MET A 85 3.93 7.49 9.06
CA MET A 85 2.48 7.51 8.87
C MET A 85 2.05 8.24 7.60
N ILE A 86 2.57 9.43 7.33
CA ILE A 86 2.25 10.22 6.13
C ILE A 86 2.62 9.45 4.87
N VAL A 87 3.83 8.91 4.83
CA VAL A 87 4.32 8.19 3.66
C VAL A 87 3.56 6.89 3.46
N THR A 88 3.33 6.13 4.54
CA THR A 88 2.56 4.87 4.45
C THR A 88 1.14 5.15 3.99
N ALA A 89 0.47 6.17 4.52
CA ALA A 89 -0.88 6.54 4.10
C ALA A 89 -0.91 6.98 2.62
N PHE A 90 0.07 7.76 2.18
CA PHE A 90 0.18 8.19 0.79
C PHE A 90 0.41 7.00 -0.16
N LEU A 91 1.30 6.08 0.18
CA LEU A 91 1.53 4.87 -0.63
C LEU A 91 0.28 3.98 -0.67
N SER A 92 -0.38 3.79 0.47
CA SER A 92 -1.57 2.93 0.58
C SER A 92 -2.81 3.49 -0.11
N MET A 93 -2.77 4.75 -0.52
CA MET A 93 -3.81 5.34 -1.38
C MET A 93 -3.80 4.73 -2.80
N TRP A 94 -2.64 4.23 -3.25
CA TRP A 94 -2.46 3.76 -4.63
C TRP A 94 -2.11 2.28 -4.70
N ILE A 95 -1.48 1.78 -3.64
CA ILE A 95 -1.05 0.40 -3.47
C ILE A 95 -1.96 -0.25 -2.42
N SER A 96 -2.08 -1.58 -2.44
CA SER A 96 -2.83 -2.29 -1.41
C SER A 96 -2.25 -2.07 -0.01
N ASN A 97 -3.12 -2.06 1.01
CA ASN A 97 -2.72 -1.87 2.41
C ASN A 97 -1.69 -2.93 2.86
N THR A 98 -1.89 -4.18 2.46
CA THR A 98 -1.00 -5.29 2.79
C THR A 98 0.37 -5.12 2.15
N ALA A 99 0.45 -4.80 0.85
CA ALA A 99 1.72 -4.59 0.17
C ALA A 99 2.46 -3.38 0.73
N THR A 100 1.75 -2.28 0.99
CA THR A 100 2.34 -1.07 1.59
C THR A 100 2.94 -1.37 2.97
N THR A 101 2.23 -2.13 3.80
CA THR A 101 2.73 -2.55 5.12
C THR A 101 3.96 -3.45 4.99
N ALA A 102 3.90 -4.46 4.11
CA ALA A 102 5.01 -5.39 3.88
C ALA A 102 6.29 -4.68 3.40
N MET A 103 6.16 -3.60 2.63
CA MET A 103 7.29 -2.78 2.19
C MET A 103 7.83 -1.84 3.26
N MET A 104 6.95 -1.23 4.05
CA MET A 104 7.35 -0.22 5.04
C MET A 104 7.91 -0.82 6.32
N VAL A 105 7.44 -2.00 6.74
CA VAL A 105 7.89 -2.66 7.97
C VAL A 105 9.41 -2.91 7.99
N PRO A 106 10.05 -3.47 6.94
CA PRO A 106 11.51 -3.63 6.91
C PRO A 106 12.27 -2.30 6.99
N ILE A 107 11.74 -1.23 6.41
CA ILE A 107 12.35 0.11 6.48
C ILE A 107 12.28 0.65 7.91
N VAL A 108 11.13 0.52 8.56
CA VAL A 108 10.95 0.91 9.96
C VAL A 108 11.87 0.11 10.87
N GLN A 109 11.95 -1.21 10.68
CA GLN A 109 12.84 -2.08 11.45
C GLN A 109 14.31 -1.68 11.28
N ALA A 110 14.77 -1.44 10.04
CA ALA A 110 16.15 -1.01 9.79
C ALA A 110 16.50 0.31 10.49
N VAL A 111 15.53 1.23 10.60
CA VAL A 111 15.73 2.50 11.32
C VAL A 111 15.71 2.29 12.84
N LEU A 112 14.80 1.45 13.34
CA LEU A 112 14.71 1.11 14.77
C LEU A 112 15.97 0.40 15.25
N ASP A 113 16.47 -0.59 14.51
CA ASP A 113 17.69 -1.35 14.86
C ASP A 113 18.92 -0.46 14.97
N GLN A 114 18.96 0.62 14.19
CA GLN A 114 20.07 1.57 14.16
C GLN A 114 20.00 2.61 15.28
N MET A 115 18.78 3.02 15.63
CA MET A 115 18.55 3.80 16.85
C MET A 115 18.97 2.98 18.08
N ASP A 116 18.72 1.68 18.05
CA ASP A 116 19.04 0.72 19.09
C ASP A 116 20.55 0.42 19.21
N SER A 117 21.26 0.24 18.09
CA SER A 117 22.71 -0.02 18.10
C SER A 117 23.50 1.20 18.56
N THR A 118 23.09 2.40 18.12
CA THR A 118 23.72 3.67 18.53
C THR A 118 23.55 3.91 20.03
N GLU A 119 22.45 3.44 20.62
CA GLU A 119 22.20 3.52 22.06
C GLU A 119 23.11 2.57 22.85
N TYR A 120 23.30 1.33 22.38
CA TYR A 120 24.26 0.39 22.99
C TYR A 120 25.69 0.96 23.00
N ASP A 121 26.14 1.53 21.88
CA ASP A 121 27.48 2.12 21.79
C ASP A 121 27.67 3.30 22.75
N VAL A 122 26.65 4.15 22.88
CA VAL A 122 26.67 5.29 23.82
C VAL A 122 26.69 4.79 25.27
N THR A 123 25.86 3.82 25.64
CA THR A 123 25.85 3.26 27.01
C THR A 123 27.18 2.57 27.36
N MET A 124 27.79 1.85 26.41
CA MET A 124 29.10 1.23 26.60
C MET A 124 30.21 2.29 26.75
N MET A 125 30.17 3.37 25.96
CA MET A 125 31.10 4.50 26.11
C MET A 125 30.91 5.25 27.43
N GLU A 126 29.66 5.49 27.88
CA GLU A 126 29.37 6.11 29.18
C GLU A 126 29.88 5.24 30.34
N GLN A 127 29.72 3.91 30.25
CA GLN A 127 30.27 2.97 31.24
C GLN A 127 31.81 2.95 31.22
N ALA A 128 32.45 3.02 30.05
CA ALA A 128 33.91 3.11 29.93
C ALA A 128 34.46 4.43 30.47
N THR A 129 33.74 5.55 30.30
CA THR A 129 34.17 6.87 30.77
C THR A 129 33.86 7.09 32.26
N GLY A 130 32.78 6.45 32.76
CA GLY A 130 32.36 6.46 34.16
C GLY A 130 33.25 5.63 35.11
N GLN A 131 34.14 4.78 34.60
CA GLN A 131 35.14 4.05 35.39
C GLN A 131 36.36 4.89 35.78
N THR A 132 36.50 6.13 35.29
CA THR A 132 37.70 6.95 35.54
C THR A 132 37.70 7.69 36.89
N ASN A 133 36.68 7.54 37.75
CA ASN A 133 36.57 8.29 39.01
C ASN A 133 36.24 7.47 40.26
N THR A 134 36.76 6.25 40.38
CA THR A 134 36.78 5.57 41.68
C THR A 134 38.14 4.92 41.95
N VAL A 135 38.79 5.41 43.01
CA VAL A 135 39.91 4.80 43.76
C VAL A 135 41.32 5.04 43.19
N ILE A 136 41.83 6.26 43.43
CA ILE A 136 43.23 6.40 43.87
C ILE A 136 43.23 5.96 45.34
N GLU A 137 43.36 4.67 45.61
CA GLU A 137 44.00 4.20 46.83
C GLU A 137 45.24 3.45 46.39
N LEU A 138 46.36 3.96 46.89
CA LEU A 138 47.67 3.36 46.79
C LEU A 138 47.63 1.96 47.38
N GLU A 139 48.02 0.94 46.61
CA GLU A 139 48.98 -0.03 47.10
C GLU A 139 49.73 -0.69 45.93
N GLU A 140 51.04 -0.65 46.08
CA GLU A 140 52.03 -1.19 45.17
C GLU A 140 52.17 -2.72 45.39
N LYS A 141 52.49 -3.43 44.30
CA LYS A 141 53.40 -4.60 44.23
C LYS A 141 52.80 -5.93 43.67
N SER A 142 53.11 -6.12 42.39
CA SER A 142 53.69 -7.33 41.78
C SER A 142 52.87 -8.60 41.50
N THR A 143 53.02 -9.01 40.23
CA THR A 143 53.25 -10.38 39.71
C THR A 143 52.08 -11.04 38.99
N ALA A 144 52.43 -11.55 37.80
CA ALA A 144 51.62 -12.22 36.79
C ALA A 144 50.89 -13.47 37.30
N GLU A 145 49.71 -13.75 36.74
CA GLU A 145 49.47 -14.94 35.89
C GLU A 145 48.04 -14.97 35.34
N SER A 146 47.92 -15.58 34.15
CA SER A 146 46.67 -15.79 33.43
C SER A 146 45.83 -16.87 34.10
N THR A 147 44.54 -16.62 34.32
CA THR A 147 43.55 -17.71 34.36
C THR A 147 42.21 -17.22 33.86
N ALA A 148 41.76 -17.83 32.76
CA ALA A 148 40.41 -17.69 32.24
C ALA A 148 39.40 -18.21 33.27
N VAL A 149 38.46 -17.34 33.69
CA VAL A 149 37.31 -17.75 34.50
C VAL A 149 36.04 -17.42 33.73
N HIS A 150 35.37 -18.48 33.31
CA HIS A 150 34.02 -18.50 32.79
C HIS A 150 33.07 -18.15 33.95
N GLY A 151 32.57 -16.91 33.96
CA GLY A 151 31.63 -16.42 34.96
C GLY A 151 30.24 -16.25 34.38
N ASN A 152 29.33 -17.20 34.66
CA ASN A 152 27.89 -16.98 34.57
C ASN A 152 27.51 -15.89 35.58
N GLY A 153 27.56 -14.63 35.15
CA GLY A 153 27.10 -13.49 35.94
C GLY A 153 25.66 -13.14 35.57
N GLN A 154 24.70 -13.57 36.39
CA GLN A 154 23.42 -12.87 36.46
C GLN A 154 23.71 -11.43 36.92
N VAL A 155 23.66 -10.50 35.97
CA VAL A 155 23.72 -9.07 36.25
C VAL A 155 22.51 -8.70 37.13
N PRO A 156 22.70 -8.00 38.26
CA PRO A 156 21.59 -7.51 39.08
C PRO A 156 20.68 -6.61 38.23
N ASP A 157 19.37 -6.85 38.25
CA ASP A 157 18.36 -6.04 37.53
C ASP A 157 18.34 -4.62 38.14
N ASP A 158 19.15 -3.70 37.60
CA ASP A 158 19.09 -2.28 37.97
C ASP A 158 17.73 -1.72 37.49
N PRO A 159 16.90 -1.16 38.40
CA PRO A 159 15.57 -0.64 38.06
C PRO A 159 15.60 0.42 36.96
N LYS A 160 16.69 1.21 36.82
CA LYS A 160 16.83 2.21 35.75
C LYS A 160 17.01 1.57 34.37
N VAL A 161 17.80 0.49 34.29
CA VAL A 161 18.03 -0.26 33.04
C VAL A 161 16.76 -0.98 32.59
N SER A 162 15.97 -1.47 33.54
CA SER A 162 14.66 -2.08 33.25
C SER A 162 13.64 -1.07 32.71
N GLU A 163 13.60 0.16 33.25
CA GLU A 163 12.70 1.23 32.80
C GLU A 163 13.03 1.72 31.37
N GLU A 164 14.30 1.91 31.06
CA GLU A 164 14.78 2.32 29.74
C GLU A 164 14.49 1.26 28.66
N LYS A 165 14.72 -0.02 28.99
CA LYS A 165 14.38 -1.16 28.11
C LYS A 165 12.88 -1.24 27.82
N ASN A 166 12.03 -0.91 28.80
CA ASN A 166 10.58 -0.88 28.63
C ASN A 166 10.12 0.31 27.79
N MET A 167 10.70 1.50 27.97
CA MET A 167 10.44 2.67 27.14
C MET A 167 10.81 2.40 25.67
N ARG A 168 11.96 1.77 25.41
CA ARG A 168 12.40 1.38 24.07
C ARG A 168 11.44 0.40 23.40
N LYS A 169 11.02 -0.65 24.10
CA LYS A 169 10.01 -1.59 23.60
C LYS A 169 8.70 -0.89 23.23
N ARG A 170 8.28 0.13 23.98
CA ARG A 170 7.08 0.93 23.67
C ARG A 170 7.28 1.73 22.39
N ILE A 171 8.43 2.36 22.18
CA ILE A 171 8.74 3.12 20.96
C ILE A 171 8.74 2.18 19.73
N CYS A 172 9.43 1.04 19.79
CA CYS A 172 9.49 0.08 18.68
C CYS A 172 8.10 -0.45 18.31
N LYS A 173 7.29 -0.80 19.33
CA LYS A 173 5.89 -1.20 19.14
C LYS A 173 5.07 -0.09 18.49
N GLY A 174 5.20 1.14 18.98
CA GLY A 174 4.49 2.31 18.45
C GLY A 174 4.84 2.60 16.99
N MET A 175 6.13 2.58 16.64
CA MET A 175 6.58 2.81 15.26
C MET A 175 6.18 1.68 14.30
N THR A 176 6.15 0.43 14.76
CA THR A 176 5.68 -0.68 13.90
C THR A 176 4.16 -0.62 13.71
N LEU A 177 3.40 -0.34 14.78
CA LEU A 177 1.94 -0.21 14.72
C LEU A 177 1.48 0.99 13.90
N CYS A 178 2.24 2.10 13.90
CA CYS A 178 1.86 3.29 13.16
C CYS A 178 1.76 3.04 11.65
N VAL A 179 2.61 2.17 11.11
CA VAL A 179 2.57 1.74 9.70
C VAL A 179 1.27 1.00 9.41
N CYS A 180 0.90 0.02 10.22
CA CYS A 180 -0.32 -0.76 10.00
C CYS A 180 -1.58 0.13 10.02
N TYR A 181 -1.67 1.04 10.99
CA TYR A 181 -2.76 2.01 11.05
C TYR A 181 -2.75 2.98 9.87
N ALA A 182 -1.60 3.54 9.52
CA ALA A 182 -1.48 4.48 8.42
C ALA A 182 -1.79 3.86 7.07
N ALA A 183 -1.40 2.61 6.82
CA ALA A 183 -1.78 1.89 5.61
C ALA A 183 -3.30 1.73 5.53
N SER A 184 -3.91 1.30 6.64
CA SER A 184 -5.35 1.09 6.71
C SER A 184 -6.15 2.39 6.50
N ILE A 185 -5.70 3.49 7.11
CA ILE A 185 -6.29 4.83 6.94
C ILE A 185 -6.07 5.35 5.51
N GLY A 186 -4.85 5.23 4.98
CA GLY A 186 -4.48 5.71 3.65
C GLY A 186 -5.32 5.13 2.52
N GLY A 187 -5.62 3.84 2.58
CA GLY A 187 -6.47 3.16 1.59
C GLY A 187 -7.91 3.65 1.53
N THR A 188 -8.38 4.43 2.51
CA THR A 188 -9.74 4.99 2.50
C THR A 188 -9.91 6.16 1.54
N ALA A 189 -8.84 6.90 1.23
CA ALA A 189 -8.92 8.18 0.52
C ALA A 189 -9.32 8.09 -0.97
N THR A 190 -8.99 6.98 -1.63
CA THR A 190 -9.27 6.77 -3.06
C THR A 190 -10.16 5.55 -3.26
N LEU A 191 -10.90 5.54 -4.37
CA LEU A 191 -11.75 4.41 -4.73
C LEU A 191 -10.95 3.12 -4.91
N THR A 192 -9.77 3.21 -5.50
CA THR A 192 -8.90 2.04 -5.78
C THR A 192 -8.05 1.60 -4.59
N GLY A 193 -8.04 2.34 -3.48
CA GLY A 193 -7.20 2.03 -2.32
C GLY A 193 -7.63 0.75 -1.59
N THR A 194 -8.93 0.50 -1.47
CA THR A 194 -9.44 -0.69 -0.77
C THR A 194 -10.63 -1.35 -1.48
N GLY A 195 -10.74 -2.67 -1.32
CA GLY A 195 -11.84 -3.46 -1.86
C GLY A 195 -13.24 -2.97 -1.46
N PRO A 196 -13.51 -2.62 -0.19
CA PRO A 196 -14.81 -2.09 0.24
C PRO A 196 -15.25 -0.83 -0.51
N ASN A 197 -14.33 0.09 -0.83
CA ASN A 197 -14.65 1.30 -1.61
C ASN A 197 -15.12 0.93 -3.03
N MET A 198 -14.47 -0.06 -3.64
CA MET A 198 -14.86 -0.57 -4.95
C MET A 198 -16.20 -1.31 -4.90
N VAL A 199 -16.42 -2.15 -3.89
CA VAL A 199 -17.71 -2.83 -3.69
C VAL A 199 -18.83 -1.81 -3.52
N LEU A 200 -18.62 -0.76 -2.73
CA LEU A 200 -19.60 0.33 -2.57
C LEU A 200 -19.90 0.98 -3.91
N LYS A 201 -18.89 1.35 -4.70
CA LYS A 201 -19.09 1.94 -6.03
C LYS A 201 -19.89 1.00 -6.95
N GLY A 202 -19.55 -0.28 -6.97
CA GLY A 202 -20.24 -1.28 -7.77
C GLY A 202 -21.71 -1.44 -7.36
N GLN A 203 -21.99 -1.51 -6.06
CA GLN A 203 -23.35 -1.63 -5.53
C GLN A 203 -24.15 -0.34 -5.73
N MET A 204 -23.54 0.83 -5.58
CA MET A 204 -24.21 2.12 -5.77
C MET A 204 -24.77 2.24 -7.19
N ASN A 205 -24.00 1.86 -8.20
CA ASN A 205 -24.45 1.91 -9.60
C ASN A 205 -25.51 0.85 -9.94
N GLN A 206 -25.52 -0.28 -9.21
CA GLN A 206 -26.55 -1.32 -9.37
C GLN A 206 -27.87 -0.95 -8.67
N LEU A 207 -27.80 -0.44 -7.45
CA LEU A 207 -28.98 -0.11 -6.63
C LEU A 207 -29.64 1.21 -7.03
N TYR A 208 -28.85 2.17 -7.53
CA TYR A 208 -29.34 3.50 -7.89
C TYR A 208 -28.91 3.89 -9.32
N PRO A 209 -29.49 3.30 -10.39
CA PRO A 209 -29.05 3.53 -11.78
C PRO A 209 -29.25 4.96 -12.29
N ASN A 210 -30.11 5.75 -11.64
CA ASN A 210 -30.35 7.17 -11.95
C ASN A 210 -29.50 8.11 -11.07
N ASN A 211 -28.48 7.59 -10.39
CA ASN A 211 -27.47 8.43 -9.78
C ASN A 211 -26.64 9.05 -10.91
N ASN A 212 -26.52 10.37 -10.98
CA ASN A 212 -25.73 11.03 -12.03
C ASN A 212 -24.21 10.83 -11.82
N ASP A 213 -23.73 9.59 -11.71
CA ASP A 213 -22.36 9.20 -11.32
C ASP A 213 -21.84 9.99 -10.11
N ILE A 214 -22.70 10.10 -9.10
CA ILE A 214 -22.45 10.88 -7.87
C ILE A 214 -21.18 10.38 -7.18
N VAL A 215 -20.94 9.05 -7.20
CA VAL A 215 -19.74 8.42 -6.64
C VAL A 215 -18.71 8.18 -7.76
N ASN A 216 -18.03 9.26 -8.13
CA ASN A 216 -16.91 9.24 -9.07
C ASN A 216 -15.58 9.44 -8.31
N PHE A 217 -14.46 9.36 -9.04
CA PHE A 217 -13.14 9.46 -8.42
C PHE A 217 -12.93 10.81 -7.70
N ALA A 218 -13.35 11.90 -8.34
CA ALA A 218 -13.17 13.25 -7.79
C ALA A 218 -14.07 13.51 -6.58
N SER A 219 -15.35 13.12 -6.64
CA SER A 219 -16.29 13.30 -5.53
C SER A 219 -15.94 12.43 -4.33
N TRP A 220 -15.55 11.17 -4.57
CA TRP A 220 -15.05 10.28 -3.51
C TRP A 220 -13.80 10.85 -2.86
N PHE A 221 -12.82 11.27 -3.66
CA PHE A 221 -11.60 11.87 -3.13
C PHE A 221 -11.89 13.13 -2.31
N GLY A 222 -12.77 14.02 -2.80
CA GLY A 222 -13.18 15.22 -2.07
C GLY A 222 -13.86 14.93 -0.73
N PHE A 223 -14.57 13.81 -0.61
CA PHE A 223 -15.18 13.35 0.64
C PHE A 223 -14.19 12.62 1.56
N ALA A 224 -13.47 11.65 1.03
CA ALA A 224 -12.69 10.69 1.81
C ALA A 224 -11.28 11.20 2.15
N PHE A 225 -10.64 12.01 1.30
CA PHE A 225 -9.28 12.51 1.55
C PHE A 225 -9.19 13.44 2.78
N PRO A 226 -10.11 14.40 3.00
CA PRO A 226 -10.11 15.20 4.23
C PRO A 226 -10.33 14.33 5.48
N ASN A 227 -11.22 13.34 5.39
CA ASN A 227 -11.48 12.40 6.49
C ASN A 227 -10.26 11.53 6.78
N MET A 228 -9.54 11.07 5.75
CA MET A 228 -8.27 10.35 5.90
C MET A 228 -7.25 11.19 6.66
N ILE A 229 -7.06 12.47 6.30
CA ILE A 229 -6.12 13.36 7.00
C ILE A 229 -6.52 13.49 8.48
N LEU A 230 -7.80 13.74 8.75
CA LEU A 230 -8.31 13.85 10.11
C LEU A 230 -8.02 12.58 10.92
N MET A 231 -8.35 11.41 10.37
CA MET A 231 -8.11 10.12 11.03
C MET A 231 -6.62 9.84 11.21
N LEU A 232 -5.77 10.22 10.26
CA LEU A 232 -4.32 10.05 10.35
C LEU A 232 -3.74 10.90 11.48
N VAL A 233 -4.20 12.15 11.63
CA VAL A 233 -3.79 13.04 12.73
C VAL A 233 -4.28 12.51 14.07
N LEU A 234 -5.54 12.06 14.15
CA LEU A 234 -6.08 11.47 15.38
C LEU A 234 -5.34 10.19 15.78
N ALA A 235 -5.04 9.31 14.83
CA ALA A 235 -4.26 8.10 15.06
C ALA A 235 -2.83 8.43 15.48
N TRP A 236 -2.20 9.41 14.84
CA TRP A 236 -0.86 9.87 15.21
C TRP A 236 -0.84 10.42 16.65
N LEU A 237 -1.79 11.28 17.02
CA LEU A 237 -1.93 11.80 18.37
C LEU A 237 -2.16 10.68 19.39
N TRP A 238 -3.04 9.73 19.09
CA TRP A 238 -3.32 8.60 19.97
C TRP A 238 -2.08 7.72 20.18
N LEU A 239 -1.36 7.36 19.11
CA LEU A 239 -0.12 6.58 19.19
C LEU A 239 0.99 7.33 19.93
N GLN A 240 1.12 8.63 19.67
CA GLN A 240 2.09 9.48 20.36
C GLN A 240 1.83 9.51 21.87
N CYS A 241 0.57 9.74 22.27
CA CYS A 241 0.17 9.76 23.67
C CYS A 241 0.35 8.40 24.35
N SER A 242 0.00 7.30 23.67
CA SER A 242 0.04 5.95 24.24
C SER A 242 1.48 5.40 24.39
N PHE A 243 2.34 5.62 23.40
CA PHE A 243 3.68 4.98 23.35
C PHE A 243 4.84 5.91 23.70
N MET A 244 4.77 7.20 23.38
CA MET A 244 5.87 8.17 23.61
C MET A 244 5.60 9.17 24.75
N GLY A 245 4.34 9.28 25.21
CA GLY A 245 3.94 10.16 26.30
C GLY A 245 3.71 11.63 25.88
N LEU A 246 3.09 12.41 26.76
CA LEU A 246 2.61 13.79 26.49
C LEU A 246 3.71 14.88 26.46
N ASN A 247 4.97 14.53 26.24
CA ASN A 247 6.08 15.49 26.25
C ASN A 247 6.25 16.20 24.90
N PHE A 248 5.24 17.00 24.51
CA PHE A 248 5.20 17.75 23.25
C PHE A 248 6.39 18.72 23.07
N LYS A 249 6.87 19.34 24.16
CA LYS A 249 8.04 20.25 24.11
C LYS A 249 9.33 19.56 23.65
N LYS A 250 9.58 18.32 24.07
CA LYS A 250 10.75 17.52 23.65
C LYS A 250 10.56 16.90 22.27
N SER A 251 9.30 16.58 21.92
CA SER A 251 8.92 15.97 20.64
C SER A 251 8.99 16.94 19.46
N TRP A 252 8.70 18.22 19.69
CA TRP A 252 8.62 19.25 18.64
C TRP A 252 9.71 20.32 18.70
N GLY A 253 10.62 20.26 19.68
CA GLY A 253 11.65 21.28 19.90
C GLY A 253 12.49 21.52 18.65
N CYS A 254 12.11 22.51 17.85
CA CYS A 254 12.86 22.97 16.69
C CYS A 254 14.08 23.74 17.21
N GLY A 255 15.30 23.25 16.93
CA GLY A 255 16.53 23.95 17.32
C GLY A 255 17.45 23.27 18.34
N THR A 256 17.13 22.07 18.84
CA THR A 256 18.12 21.26 19.58
C THR A 256 19.06 20.57 18.59
N GLU A 257 20.36 20.52 18.90
CA GLU A 257 21.34 19.78 18.08
C GLU A 257 20.89 18.34 17.85
N ARG A 258 21.14 17.83 16.63
CA ARG A 258 20.79 16.45 16.28
C ARG A 258 21.53 15.51 17.21
N THR A 259 20.78 14.73 17.98
CA THR A 259 21.37 13.71 18.85
C THR A 259 22.09 12.66 17.99
N ALA A 260 23.13 12.01 18.51
CA ALA A 260 23.86 10.96 17.79
C ALA A 260 22.92 9.90 17.16
N LYS A 261 21.85 9.54 17.87
CA LYS A 261 20.77 8.63 17.41
C LYS A 261 20.04 9.15 16.16
N GLU A 262 19.75 10.45 16.11
CA GLU A 262 19.08 11.08 14.96
C GLU A 262 19.99 11.08 13.73
N LYS A 263 21.28 11.33 13.93
CA LYS A 263 22.27 11.28 12.85
C LYS A 263 22.41 9.86 12.28
N ALA A 264 22.47 8.84 13.14
CA ALA A 264 22.51 7.44 12.73
C ALA A 264 21.26 7.03 11.92
N ALA A 265 20.06 7.37 12.41
CA ALA A 265 18.81 7.13 11.68
C ALA A 265 18.79 7.81 10.30
N TYR A 266 19.31 9.04 10.22
CA TYR A 266 19.41 9.79 8.96
C TYR A 266 20.37 9.12 7.97
N ASP A 267 21.52 8.67 8.46
CA ASP A 267 22.55 8.02 7.64
C ASP A 267 22.05 6.69 7.07
N VAL A 268 21.20 5.96 7.79
CA VAL A 268 20.55 4.73 7.33
C VAL A 268 19.56 5.00 6.21
N LEU A 269 18.68 6.00 6.38
CA LEU A 269 17.75 6.42 5.33
C LEU A 269 18.49 6.89 4.07
N LYS A 270 19.61 7.61 4.26
CA LYS A 270 20.47 8.07 3.17
C LYS A 270 21.21 6.91 2.49
N ALA A 271 21.65 5.91 3.26
CA ALA A 271 22.26 4.70 2.72
C ALA A 271 21.26 3.89 1.89
N GLU A 272 20.03 3.72 2.39
CA GLU A 272 18.94 3.10 1.63
C GLU A 272 18.64 3.87 0.34
N MET A 273 18.57 5.20 0.38
CA MET A 273 18.43 6.02 -0.82
C MET A 273 19.57 5.85 -1.83
N LYS A 274 20.81 5.72 -1.34
CA LYS A 274 21.99 5.53 -2.18
C LYS A 274 21.97 4.16 -2.87
N LYS A 275 21.43 3.12 -2.22
CA LYS A 275 21.26 1.78 -2.82
C LYS A 275 20.34 1.78 -4.04
N LEU A 276 19.36 2.69 -4.11
CA LEU A 276 18.46 2.80 -5.26
C LEU A 276 19.10 3.46 -6.50
N GLY A 277 20.27 4.09 -6.37
CA GLY A 277 20.95 4.73 -7.51
C GLY A 277 20.17 5.90 -8.15
N PRO A 278 20.62 6.41 -9.32
CA PRO A 278 19.92 7.45 -10.07
C PRO A 278 18.58 6.94 -10.63
N ILE A 279 17.68 7.86 -10.98
CA ILE A 279 16.37 7.51 -11.57
C ILE A 279 16.57 6.82 -12.93
N SER A 280 16.03 5.61 -13.07
CA SER A 280 16.04 4.88 -14.34
C SER A 280 15.03 5.49 -15.32
N TYR A 281 15.27 5.30 -16.62
CA TYR A 281 14.32 5.68 -17.68
C TYR A 281 12.94 5.04 -17.46
N ALA A 282 12.91 3.79 -17.00
CA ALA A 282 11.67 3.10 -16.73
C ALA A 282 10.92 3.64 -15.50
N GLU A 283 11.65 4.03 -14.43
CA GLU A 283 11.05 4.70 -13.28
C GLU A 283 10.38 6.02 -13.70
N PHE A 284 11.03 6.79 -14.57
CA PHE A 284 10.48 8.03 -15.10
C PHE A 284 9.21 7.80 -15.93
N ASN A 285 9.21 6.80 -16.83
CA ASN A 285 8.04 6.47 -17.63
C ASN A 285 6.87 5.99 -16.77
N VAL A 286 7.12 5.14 -15.77
CA VAL A 286 6.08 4.69 -14.84
C VAL A 286 5.51 5.85 -14.03
N LEU A 287 6.36 6.77 -13.56
CA LEU A 287 5.92 7.98 -12.88
C LEU A 287 5.06 8.85 -13.81
N PHE A 288 5.48 9.05 -15.06
CA PHE A 288 4.71 9.81 -16.05
C PHE A 288 3.35 9.18 -16.31
N MET A 289 3.29 7.86 -16.57
CA MET A 289 2.05 7.14 -16.80
C MET A 289 1.13 7.16 -15.58
N PHE A 290 1.70 7.04 -14.38
CA PHE A 290 0.95 7.14 -13.13
C PHE A 290 0.34 8.54 -12.94
N VAL A 291 1.12 9.60 -13.13
CA VAL A 291 0.63 10.99 -13.03
C VAL A 291 -0.44 11.26 -14.09
N LEU A 292 -0.22 10.82 -15.34
CA LEU A 292 -1.18 10.93 -16.42
C LEU A 292 -2.50 10.22 -16.08
N LEU A 293 -2.43 8.99 -15.56
CA LEU A 293 -3.61 8.23 -15.12
C LEU A 293 -4.40 8.98 -14.05
N VAL A 294 -3.73 9.47 -13.00
CA VAL A 294 -4.37 10.21 -11.91
C VAL A 294 -5.05 11.46 -12.46
N LEU A 295 -4.37 12.23 -13.32
CA LEU A 295 -4.95 13.40 -13.97
C LEU A 295 -6.18 13.05 -14.82
N LEU A 296 -6.14 11.95 -15.57
CA LEU A 296 -7.27 11.48 -16.37
C LEU A 296 -8.45 11.05 -15.49
N TRP A 297 -8.21 10.37 -14.36
CA TRP A 297 -9.26 10.00 -13.41
C TRP A 297 -9.95 11.21 -12.80
N PHE A 298 -9.20 12.21 -12.35
CA PHE A 298 -9.76 13.44 -11.80
C PHE A 298 -10.50 14.29 -12.84
N SER A 299 -10.00 14.32 -14.08
CA SER A 299 -10.59 15.13 -15.15
C SER A 299 -11.72 14.43 -15.92
N ARG A 300 -12.02 13.16 -15.63
CA ARG A 300 -13.04 12.35 -16.33
C ARG A 300 -14.43 12.97 -16.24
N HIS A 301 -14.95 13.12 -15.02
CA HIS A 301 -16.21 13.81 -14.71
C HIS A 301 -16.10 14.48 -13.34
N PRO A 302 -15.40 15.62 -13.25
CA PRO A 302 -15.14 16.28 -11.98
C PRO A 302 -16.38 16.87 -11.29
N GLY A 303 -17.55 16.89 -11.95
CA GLY A 303 -18.81 17.40 -11.39
C GLY A 303 -18.96 18.93 -11.42
N PHE A 304 -17.86 19.68 -11.35
CA PHE A 304 -17.87 21.16 -11.40
C PHE A 304 -17.65 21.72 -12.82
N VAL A 305 -17.02 20.97 -13.73
CA VAL A 305 -16.85 21.30 -15.15
C VAL A 305 -17.17 20.08 -16.01
N LYS A 306 -17.59 20.30 -17.27
CA LYS A 306 -17.74 19.23 -18.26
C LYS A 306 -16.38 18.57 -18.48
N GLY A 307 -16.21 17.36 -17.93
CA GLY A 307 -14.99 16.58 -18.03
C GLY A 307 -14.68 16.14 -19.46
N TRP A 308 -13.48 15.59 -19.69
CA TRP A 308 -13.07 15.18 -21.03
C TRP A 308 -13.95 14.07 -21.60
N ALA A 309 -14.50 13.19 -20.74
CA ALA A 309 -15.35 12.10 -21.18
C ALA A 309 -16.65 12.60 -21.82
N THR A 310 -17.28 13.66 -21.28
CA THR A 310 -18.46 14.30 -21.92
C THR A 310 -18.14 14.96 -23.26
N ARG A 311 -16.89 15.33 -23.54
CA ARG A 311 -16.48 15.98 -24.79
C ARG A 311 -16.06 14.99 -25.86
N LEU A 312 -15.42 13.89 -25.47
CA LEU A 312 -14.93 12.85 -26.36
C LEU A 312 -15.96 11.75 -26.63
N PHE A 313 -16.87 11.49 -25.69
CA PHE A 313 -17.92 10.47 -25.80
C PHE A 313 -19.32 11.05 -25.51
N PRO A 314 -19.82 11.98 -26.34
CA PRO A 314 -21.13 12.61 -26.12
C PRO A 314 -22.33 11.67 -26.27
N GLU A 315 -22.18 10.51 -26.93
CA GLU A 315 -23.29 9.60 -27.26
C GLU A 315 -23.45 8.38 -26.32
N GLY A 316 -22.55 8.20 -25.34
CA GLY A 316 -22.53 6.99 -24.49
C GLY A 316 -23.73 6.80 -23.56
N GLU A 317 -24.55 7.82 -23.35
CA GLU A 317 -25.68 7.79 -22.41
C GLU A 317 -27.02 7.43 -23.09
N ASN A 318 -27.16 7.70 -24.40
CA ASN A 318 -28.40 7.46 -25.15
C ASN A 318 -28.35 6.21 -26.05
N SER A 319 -27.17 5.79 -26.51
CA SER A 319 -27.07 4.73 -27.53
C SER A 319 -27.28 3.30 -27.00
N LEU A 320 -27.10 3.07 -25.69
CA LEU A 320 -27.32 1.74 -25.08
C LEU A 320 -28.79 1.46 -24.74
N LYS A 321 -29.61 2.48 -24.49
CA LYS A 321 -31.06 2.32 -24.26
C LYS A 321 -31.83 2.16 -25.58
N GLN A 322 -31.36 2.78 -26.66
CA GLN A 322 -32.08 2.79 -27.94
C GLN A 322 -31.93 1.48 -28.74
N LEU A 323 -30.89 0.68 -28.48
CA LEU A 323 -30.65 -0.60 -29.16
C LEU A 323 -31.35 -1.80 -28.49
N THR A 324 -31.83 -1.68 -27.26
CA THR A 324 -32.58 -2.75 -26.56
C THR A 324 -34.09 -2.70 -26.81
N ASP A 325 -34.63 -1.58 -27.31
CA ASP A 325 -36.07 -1.33 -27.37
C ASP A 325 -36.68 -1.41 -28.79
N LEU A 326 -35.95 -1.89 -29.80
CA LEU A 326 -36.49 -2.08 -31.15
C LEU A 326 -37.19 -3.46 -31.30
N PRO A 327 -38.51 -3.50 -31.56
CA PRO A 327 -39.26 -4.73 -31.72
C PRO A 327 -38.98 -5.30 -33.12
N GLY A 328 -37.94 -6.13 -33.24
CA GLY A 328 -37.63 -6.78 -34.53
C GLY A 328 -36.36 -7.64 -34.57
N TRP A 329 -35.47 -7.54 -33.58
CA TRP A 329 -34.13 -8.19 -33.64
C TRP A 329 -33.94 -9.33 -32.63
N ALA A 330 -35.00 -10.10 -32.34
CA ALA A 330 -34.94 -11.26 -31.45
C ALA A 330 -34.12 -12.45 -32.00
N GLY A 331 -33.64 -12.40 -33.25
CA GLY A 331 -33.00 -13.53 -33.93
C GLY A 331 -31.52 -13.39 -34.29
N LEU A 332 -30.88 -12.24 -34.10
CA LEU A 332 -29.48 -12.00 -34.55
C LEU A 332 -28.54 -11.47 -33.44
N SER A 333 -28.92 -11.65 -32.17
CA SER A 333 -28.24 -11.11 -30.99
C SER A 333 -26.94 -11.84 -30.58
N THR A 334 -26.20 -12.41 -31.54
CA THR A 334 -24.98 -13.19 -31.22
C THR A 334 -23.72 -12.76 -31.99
N VAL A 335 -23.77 -11.87 -32.99
CA VAL A 335 -22.59 -11.67 -33.88
C VAL A 335 -22.11 -10.22 -34.07
N HIS A 336 -22.79 -9.18 -33.56
CA HIS A 336 -22.40 -7.78 -33.84
C HIS A 336 -22.17 -6.87 -32.62
N ALA A 337 -21.94 -7.44 -31.43
CA ALA A 337 -21.43 -6.70 -30.26
C ALA A 337 -19.93 -6.94 -29.99
N HIS A 338 -19.25 -7.60 -30.93
CA HIS A 338 -17.79 -7.63 -31.01
C HIS A 338 -17.39 -6.76 -32.20
N VAL A 339 -16.31 -5.97 -32.06
CA VAL A 339 -15.82 -4.96 -33.03
C VAL A 339 -16.39 -3.55 -32.81
N CYS A 340 -16.08 -2.94 -31.66
CA CYS A 340 -15.87 -1.50 -31.59
C CYS A 340 -15.04 -1.13 -30.34
N TYR A 341 -13.82 -1.65 -30.27
CA TYR A 341 -12.71 -1.07 -29.49
C TYR A 341 -11.52 -0.94 -30.45
N PRO A 342 -11.10 0.26 -30.85
CA PRO A 342 -9.87 0.40 -31.59
C PRO A 342 -8.70 0.31 -30.60
N HIS A 343 -7.80 -0.65 -30.87
CA HIS A 343 -6.47 -0.85 -30.28
C HIS A 343 -6.37 -1.36 -28.83
N PHE A 344 -6.59 -2.68 -28.65
CA PHE A 344 -5.80 -3.48 -27.70
C PHE A 344 -5.50 -4.84 -28.35
N SER A 345 -4.36 -4.95 -29.04
CA SER A 345 -3.81 -6.25 -29.45
C SER A 345 -3.11 -6.87 -28.25
N VAL A 346 -3.77 -7.84 -27.61
CA VAL A 346 -3.09 -8.78 -26.71
C VAL A 346 -2.61 -9.94 -27.56
N MET A 347 -1.30 -9.99 -27.77
CA MET A 347 -0.58 -11.03 -28.49
C MET A 347 -0.55 -12.30 -27.61
N CYS A 348 -1.55 -13.17 -27.76
CA CYS A 348 -1.51 -14.51 -27.20
C CYS A 348 -0.58 -15.38 -28.05
N ILE A 349 0.60 -15.69 -27.50
CA ILE A 349 1.51 -16.72 -28.03
C ILE A 349 0.85 -18.08 -27.73
N CYS A 350 0.42 -18.78 -28.78
CA CYS A 350 0.02 -20.18 -28.71
C CYS A 350 1.16 -21.04 -29.29
N PRO A 351 1.55 -22.18 -28.68
CA PRO A 351 2.61 -23.04 -29.21
C PRO A 351 2.12 -23.81 -30.43
N MET A 352 2.96 -23.91 -31.47
CA MET A 352 2.70 -24.66 -32.69
C MET A 352 2.51 -26.16 -32.40
N GLY A 353 1.39 -26.72 -32.88
CA GLY A 353 1.15 -28.15 -32.99
C GLY A 353 0.98 -28.55 -34.47
N SER A 354 1.93 -29.36 -34.93
CA SER A 354 2.07 -30.11 -36.20
C SER A 354 0.86 -30.22 -37.15
N HIS A 355 1.11 -29.84 -38.41
CA HIS A 355 0.33 -30.22 -39.59
C HIS A 355 0.23 -31.74 -39.77
N ALA A 356 -0.96 -32.23 -40.11
CA ALA A 356 -1.17 -33.51 -40.80
C ALA A 356 -1.86 -33.22 -42.14
N THR A 357 -1.19 -33.63 -43.21
CA THR A 357 -1.60 -33.60 -44.62
C THR A 357 -2.66 -34.66 -44.92
N GLY A 358 -3.62 -34.37 -45.81
CA GLY A 358 -4.57 -35.37 -46.30
C GLY A 358 -5.47 -34.83 -47.41
N ASP A 359 -5.09 -35.14 -48.64
CA ASP A 359 -5.68 -34.78 -49.93
C ASP A 359 -7.21 -34.94 -50.06
N LYS A 360 -7.83 -34.10 -50.90
CA LYS A 360 -8.87 -34.54 -51.83
C LYS A 360 -8.87 -33.71 -53.12
N VAL A 361 -8.55 -34.42 -54.19
CA VAL A 361 -8.50 -34.05 -55.61
C VAL A 361 -9.89 -33.81 -56.19
N SER A 362 -9.97 -32.85 -57.10
CA SER A 362 -11.10 -32.56 -57.99
C SER A 362 -10.99 -33.33 -59.33
N SER A 363 -12.09 -33.91 -59.79
CA SER A 363 -12.36 -34.24 -61.21
C SER A 363 -13.87 -34.52 -61.35
N LEU A 364 -14.65 -33.68 -62.05
CA LEU A 364 -15.04 -33.83 -63.46
C LEU A 364 -15.85 -35.11 -63.75
N SER A 365 -17.18 -34.94 -63.82
CA SER A 365 -18.14 -35.42 -64.83
C SER A 365 -19.52 -35.58 -64.20
#